data_AF-A0A2X1KIF5-F1
#
_entry.id   AF-A0A2X1KIF5-F1
#
_cell.length_a   1.000
_cell.length_b   1.000
_cell.length_c   1.000
_cell.angle_alpha   90.00
_cell.angle_beta   90.00
_cell.angle_gamma   90.00
#
_symmetry.space_group_name_H-M   'P 1'
#
loop_
_entity.id
_entity.type
_entity.pdbx_description
1 polymer ?
#
loop_
_entity_poly.entity_id
_entity_poly.type
_entity_poly.pdbx_seq_one_letter_code
_entity_poly.pdbx_strand_id
1 'polypeptide(L)'
;MIGFGSPNKAGKEEAHGAPLGEEEVALARQKLGWHHPPFEIPKEIYHAWDAREKGEKAQQSWNEKFAAYKKAHPQLAEEFTRRMSGGLPKDWEKTTQKYINELQANPAKIATRKASAKYA
;
A
#
# COMPACT_ATOMS: atom_id res chain seq x y z
N MET A 1 -9.74 -11.59 19.91
CA MET A 1 -10.44 -10.61 20.77
C MET A 1 -10.46 -9.28 20.05
N ILE A 2 -11.62 -8.62 19.95
CA ILE A 2 -11.81 -7.29 19.33
C ILE A 2 -12.24 -6.28 20.40
N GLY A 3 -12.00 -4.98 20.19
CA GLY A 3 -12.45 -3.93 21.11
C GLY A 3 -11.76 -3.95 22.49
N PHE A 4 -10.52 -4.43 22.57
CA PHE A 4 -9.77 -4.45 23.83
C PHE A 4 -9.76 -3.08 24.51
N GLY A 5 -10.01 -3.05 25.82
CA GLY A 5 -10.15 -1.83 26.62
C GLY A 5 -11.59 -1.45 26.92
N SER A 6 -12.56 -1.76 26.05
CA SER A 6 -13.99 -1.60 26.36
C SER A 6 -14.42 -2.65 27.39
N PRO A 7 -14.96 -2.26 28.57
CA PRO A 7 -15.43 -3.25 29.54
C PRO A 7 -16.64 -4.06 29.06
N ASN A 8 -17.58 -3.43 28.35
CA ASN A 8 -18.88 -4.05 28.05
C ASN A 8 -18.97 -4.63 26.63
N LYS A 9 -18.16 -4.14 25.69
CA LYS A 9 -18.21 -4.52 24.26
C LYS A 9 -16.95 -5.27 23.79
N ALA A 10 -15.90 -5.38 24.59
CA ALA A 10 -14.74 -6.20 24.22
C ALA A 10 -15.14 -7.67 23.98
N GLY A 11 -14.68 -8.21 22.86
CA GLY A 11 -14.96 -9.59 22.44
C GLY A 11 -16.32 -9.82 21.77
N LYS A 12 -17.14 -8.79 21.58
CA LYS A 12 -18.47 -8.88 20.97
C LYS A 12 -18.56 -8.19 19.62
N GLU A 13 -19.54 -8.53 18.79
CA GLU A 13 -19.72 -7.94 17.46
C GLU A 13 -19.99 -6.43 17.49
N GLU A 14 -20.57 -5.89 18.57
CA GLU A 14 -20.90 -4.46 18.67
C GLU A 14 -19.65 -3.57 18.72
N ALA A 15 -18.48 -4.13 19.04
CA ALA A 15 -17.20 -3.43 18.96
C ALA A 15 -16.61 -3.37 17.54
N HIS A 16 -17.21 -4.05 16.55
CA HIS A 16 -16.65 -4.15 15.20
C HIS A 16 -16.99 -2.93 14.32
N GLY A 17 -18.27 -2.60 14.21
CA GLY A 17 -18.76 -1.70 13.16
C GLY A 17 -19.60 -0.51 13.63
N ALA A 18 -19.79 -0.34 14.95
CA ALA A 18 -20.55 0.75 15.52
C ALA A 18 -19.69 1.59 16.49
N PRO A 19 -19.93 2.90 16.60
CA PRO A 19 -19.34 3.71 17.66
C PRO A 19 -19.61 3.09 19.03
N LEU A 20 -18.62 3.15 19.93
CA LEU A 20 -18.78 2.61 21.28
C LEU A 20 -19.84 3.38 22.09
N GLY A 21 -19.99 4.69 21.83
CA GLY A 21 -20.80 5.62 22.63
C GLY A 21 -19.96 6.30 23.71
N GLU A 22 -20.33 7.52 24.09
CA GLU A 22 -19.51 8.36 24.99
C GLU A 22 -19.23 7.71 26.35
N GLU A 23 -20.25 7.08 26.95
CA GLU A 23 -20.11 6.37 28.22
C GLU A 23 -19.11 5.22 28.13
N GLU A 24 -19.21 4.41 27.08
CA GLU A 24 -18.31 3.26 26.88
C GLU A 24 -16.88 3.72 26.57
N VAL A 25 -16.71 4.84 25.87
CA VAL A 25 -15.39 5.45 25.65
C VAL A 25 -14.78 5.93 26.97
N ALA A 26 -15.56 6.56 27.86
CA ALA A 26 -15.08 6.98 29.17
C ALA A 26 -14.63 5.79 30.02
N LEU A 27 -15.40 4.69 30.03
CA LEU A 27 -15.05 3.44 30.71
C LEU A 27 -13.78 2.81 30.12
N ALA A 28 -13.65 2.80 28.79
CA ALA A 28 -12.46 2.28 28.12
C ALA A 28 -11.20 3.09 28.47
N ARG A 29 -11.30 4.42 28.49
CA ARG A 29 -10.21 5.31 28.92
C ARG A 29 -9.76 5.00 30.35
N GLN A 30 -10.71 4.85 31.28
CA GLN A 30 -10.40 4.47 32.65
C GLN A 30 -9.69 3.12 32.74
N LYS A 31 -10.17 2.10 32.03
CA LYS A 31 -9.56 0.75 32.02
C LYS A 31 -8.16 0.74 31.42
N LEU A 32 -7.90 1.58 30.42
CA LEU A 32 -6.60 1.69 29.75
C LEU A 32 -5.62 2.65 30.45
N GLY A 33 -6.07 3.35 31.50
CA GLY A 33 -5.26 4.40 32.15
C GLY A 33 -5.00 5.61 31.24
N TRP A 34 -5.90 5.87 30.28
CA TRP A 34 -5.78 6.99 29.36
C TRP A 34 -6.55 8.21 29.86
N HIS A 35 -5.84 9.24 30.30
CA HIS A 35 -6.43 10.42 30.94
C HIS A 35 -6.56 11.64 30.01
N HIS A 36 -6.12 11.54 28.76
CA HIS A 36 -6.15 12.67 27.83
C HIS A 36 -7.51 12.80 27.10
N PRO A 37 -7.97 14.03 26.84
CA PRO A 37 -9.14 14.32 26.01
C PRO A 37 -9.10 13.68 24.61
N PRO A 38 -10.25 13.63 23.90
CA PRO A 38 -10.28 13.23 22.51
C PRO A 38 -9.28 14.03 21.67
N PHE A 39 -8.48 13.31 20.88
CA PHE A 39 -7.48 13.88 19.96
C PHE A 39 -6.33 14.68 20.62
N GLU A 40 -6.20 14.62 21.95
CA GLU A 40 -5.03 15.13 22.64
C GLU A 40 -4.01 14.01 22.81
N ILE A 41 -2.82 14.20 22.23
CA ILE A 41 -1.70 13.27 22.37
C ILE A 41 -0.55 14.01 23.07
N PRO A 42 -0.08 13.51 24.21
CA PRO A 42 1.05 14.09 24.93
C PRO A 42 2.33 14.15 24.11
N LYS A 43 3.19 15.13 24.41
CA LYS A 43 4.43 15.37 23.66
C LYS A 43 5.37 14.18 23.73
N GLU A 44 5.50 13.55 24.89
CA GLU A 44 6.33 12.37 25.11
C GLU A 44 5.90 11.18 24.26
N ILE A 45 4.58 11.00 24.06
CA ILE A 45 4.05 9.98 23.15
C ILE A 45 4.38 10.35 21.70
N TYR A 46 4.17 11.60 21.29
CA TYR A 46 4.60 12.05 19.96
C TYR A 46 6.09 11.80 19.72
N HIS A 47 6.95 12.16 20.68
CA HIS A 47 8.39 11.95 20.57
C HIS A 47 8.76 10.47 20.52
N ALA A 48 8.11 9.61 21.29
CA ALA A 48 8.33 8.17 21.25
C ALA A 48 7.89 7.52 19.92
N TRP A 49 6.88 8.10 19.25
CA TRP A 49 6.37 7.63 17.97
C TRP A 49 6.98 8.33 16.75
N ASP A 50 7.72 9.42 16.93
CA ASP A 50 8.33 10.16 15.82
C ASP A 50 9.42 9.33 15.14
N ALA A 51 9.06 8.77 13.99
CA ALA A 51 9.95 7.96 13.17
C ALA A 51 10.51 8.73 11.97
N ARG A 52 10.31 10.05 11.87
CA ARG A 52 10.70 10.84 10.68
C ARG A 52 12.19 10.77 10.41
N GLU A 53 13.02 11.06 11.41
CA GLU A 53 14.48 11.01 11.26
C GLU A 53 14.98 9.58 10.96
N LYS A 54 14.41 8.57 11.62
CA LYS A 54 14.72 7.16 11.34
C LYS A 54 14.34 6.78 9.91
N GLY A 55 13.17 7.22 9.45
CA GLY A 55 12.67 7.00 8.09
C GLY A 55 13.53 7.69 7.04
N GLU A 56 13.91 8.94 7.26
CA GLU A 56 14.79 9.70 6.38
C GLU A 56 16.15 9.01 6.24
N LYS A 57 16.78 8.59 7.34
CA LYS A 57 18.05 7.85 7.32
C LYS A 57 17.92 6.52 6.56
N ALA A 58 16.84 5.78 6.77
CA ALA A 58 16.60 4.52 6.07
C ALA A 58 16.39 4.75 4.56
N GLN A 59 15.63 5.77 4.18
CA GLN A 59 15.40 6.14 2.79
C GLN A 59 16.69 6.64 2.12
N GLN A 60 17.50 7.45 2.81
CA GLN A 60 18.79 7.90 2.30
C GLN A 60 19.73 6.72 2.05
N SER A 61 19.85 5.78 2.99
CA SER A 61 20.63 4.57 2.81
C SER A 61 20.14 3.73 1.62
N TRP A 62 18.82 3.65 1.41
CA TRP A 62 18.26 2.97 0.24
C TRP A 62 18.60 3.70 -1.07
N ASN A 63 18.51 5.03 -1.09
CA ASN A 63 18.86 5.85 -2.26
C ASN A 63 20.32 5.66 -2.67
N GLU A 64 21.25 5.60 -1.71
CA GLU A 64 22.67 5.32 -1.96
C GLU A 64 22.87 3.93 -2.59
N LYS A 65 22.20 2.91 -2.04
CA LYS A 65 22.22 1.54 -2.60
C LYS A 65 21.65 1.52 -4.00
N PHE A 66 20.54 2.21 -4.26
CA PHE A 66 19.93 2.28 -5.58
C PHE A 66 20.81 3.04 -6.57
N ALA A 67 21.52 4.09 -6.15
CA ALA A 67 22.49 4.78 -6.98
C ALA A 67 23.68 3.88 -7.37
N ALA A 68 24.20 3.08 -6.43
CA ALA A 68 25.22 2.07 -6.73
C ALA A 68 24.69 0.99 -7.67
N TYR A 69 23.48 0.49 -7.43
CA TYR A 69 22.79 -0.47 -8.29
C TYR A 69 22.63 0.05 -9.72
N LYS A 70 22.24 1.32 -9.89
CA LYS A 70 22.10 1.96 -11.20
C LYS A 70 23.41 2.01 -11.98
N LYS A 71 24.55 2.20 -11.31
CA LYS A 71 25.87 2.15 -11.94
C LYS A 71 26.24 0.74 -12.38
N ALA A 72 25.95 -0.27 -11.55
CA ALA A 72 26.28 -1.67 -11.83
C ALA A 72 25.33 -2.33 -12.85
N HIS A 73 24.05 -1.93 -12.86
CA HIS A 73 22.97 -2.54 -13.64
C HIS A 73 22.07 -1.47 -14.29
N PRO A 74 22.59 -0.67 -15.24
CA PRO A 74 21.88 0.50 -15.77
C PRO A 74 20.53 0.14 -16.42
N GLN A 75 20.47 -0.94 -17.20
CA GLN A 75 19.23 -1.38 -17.86
C GLN A 75 18.17 -1.85 -16.85
N LEU A 76 18.57 -2.64 -15.85
CA LEU A 76 17.66 -3.13 -14.82
C LEU A 76 17.16 -2.00 -13.92
N ALA A 77 18.00 -0.99 -13.65
CA ALA A 77 17.59 0.19 -12.91
C ALA A 77 16.60 1.06 -13.70
N GLU A 78 16.78 1.24 -15.01
CA GLU A 78 15.79 1.90 -15.87
C GLU A 78 14.45 1.15 -15.84
N GLU A 79 14.48 -0.17 -15.95
CA GLU A 79 13.28 -1.02 -15.88
C GLU A 79 12.61 -0.97 -14.51
N PHE A 80 13.38 -0.99 -13.42
CA PHE A 80 12.86 -0.82 -12.07
C PHE A 80 12.15 0.54 -11.93
N THR A 81 12.82 1.63 -12.30
CA THR A 81 12.24 2.98 -12.22
C THR A 81 10.96 3.09 -13.05
N ARG A 82 10.97 2.59 -14.29
CA ARG A 82 9.79 2.59 -15.17
C ARG A 82 8.61 1.87 -14.51
N ARG A 83 8.83 0.67 -13.97
CA ARG A 83 7.78 -0.12 -13.32
C ARG A 83 7.26 0.54 -12.06
N MET A 84 8.14 1.10 -11.24
CA MET A 84 7.75 1.79 -10.01
C MET A 84 6.98 3.09 -10.26
N SER A 85 7.21 3.76 -11.40
CA SER A 85 6.41 4.91 -11.81
C SER A 85 5.11 4.54 -12.55
N GLY A 86 4.80 3.25 -12.68
CA GLY A 86 3.64 2.77 -13.44
C GLY A 86 3.75 2.96 -14.97
N GLY A 87 4.94 3.25 -15.48
CA GLY A 87 5.17 3.46 -16.91
C GLY A 87 5.15 2.15 -17.69
N LEU A 88 4.64 2.19 -18.93
CA LEU A 88 4.72 1.08 -19.88
C LEU A 88 6.03 1.15 -20.70
N PRO A 89 6.47 0.05 -21.33
CA PRO A 89 7.60 0.08 -22.26
C PRO A 89 7.37 1.11 -23.38
N LYS A 90 8.44 1.78 -23.83
CA LYS A 90 8.36 2.83 -24.87
C LYS A 90 7.64 2.37 -26.14
N ASP A 91 7.89 1.13 -26.56
CA ASP A 91 7.30 0.55 -27.77
C ASP A 91 5.96 -0.16 -27.53
N TRP A 92 5.37 -0.06 -26.34
CA TRP A 92 4.14 -0.79 -25.98
C TRP A 92 3.00 -0.51 -26.95
N GLU A 93 2.70 0.76 -27.21
CA GLU A 93 1.60 1.16 -28.09
C GLU A 93 1.83 0.69 -29.53
N LYS A 94 3.03 0.90 -30.06
CA LYS A 94 3.39 0.43 -31.41
C LYS A 94 3.27 -1.09 -31.53
N THR A 95 3.76 -1.81 -30.52
CA THR A 95 3.78 -3.28 -30.50
C THR A 95 2.37 -3.85 -30.39
N THR A 96 1.56 -3.31 -29.47
CA THR A 96 0.17 -3.73 -29.29
C THR A 96 -0.68 -3.38 -30.51
N GLN A 97 -0.52 -2.20 -31.11
CA GLN A 97 -1.26 -1.84 -32.32
C GLN A 97 -0.89 -2.72 -33.52
N LYS A 98 0.41 -2.98 -33.72
CA LYS A 98 0.88 -3.93 -34.75
C LYS A 98 0.21 -5.30 -34.55
N TYR A 99 0.20 -5.77 -33.31
CA TYR A 99 -0.37 -7.06 -32.96
C TYR A 99 -1.89 -7.13 -33.20
N ILE A 100 -2.63 -6.07 -32.83
CA ILE A 100 -4.06 -5.94 -33.12
C ILE A 100 -4.31 -6.01 -34.63
N ASN A 101 -3.52 -5.30 -35.43
CA ASN A 101 -3.64 -5.31 -36.89
C ASN A 101 -3.37 -6.70 -37.48
N GLU A 102 -2.38 -7.43 -36.96
CA GLU A 102 -2.07 -8.80 -37.38
C GLU A 102 -3.23 -9.77 -37.09
N LEU A 103 -3.86 -9.68 -35.91
CA LEU A 103 -5.05 -10.47 -35.58
C LEU A 103 -6.24 -10.14 -36.48
N GLN A 104 -6.43 -8.85 -36.80
CA GLN A 104 -7.50 -8.40 -37.70
C GLN A 104 -7.28 -8.89 -39.13
N ALA A 105 -6.03 -8.92 -39.61
CA ALA A 105 -5.67 -9.44 -40.93
C ALA A 105 -5.75 -10.98 -41.01
N ASN A 106 -5.72 -11.68 -39.87
CA ASN A 106 -5.75 -13.14 -39.80
C ASN A 106 -6.88 -13.64 -38.86
N PRO A 107 -8.16 -13.58 -39.31
CA PRO A 107 -9.29 -13.94 -38.47
C PRO A 107 -9.23 -15.39 -37.97
N ALA A 108 -9.42 -15.58 -36.67
CA ALA A 108 -9.48 -16.90 -36.05
C ALA A 108 -10.77 -17.05 -35.24
N LYS A 109 -11.55 -18.12 -35.48
CA LYS A 109 -12.77 -18.42 -34.73
C LYS A 109 -12.44 -19.10 -33.40
N ILE A 110 -12.01 -18.32 -32.42
CA ILE A 110 -11.70 -18.78 -31.06
C ILE A 110 -12.51 -18.00 -30.01
N ALA A 111 -12.82 -18.64 -28.88
CA ALA A 111 -13.45 -17.96 -27.75
C ALA A 111 -12.50 -16.92 -27.12
N THR A 112 -13.05 -15.83 -26.58
CA THR A 112 -12.28 -14.73 -25.97
C THR A 112 -11.37 -15.17 -24.82
N ARG A 113 -11.80 -16.14 -24.00
CA ARG A 113 -10.94 -16.76 -22.97
C ARG A 113 -9.69 -17.44 -23.55
N LYS A 114 -9.83 -18.07 -24.72
CA LYS A 114 -8.72 -18.73 -25.43
C LYS A 114 -7.84 -17.70 -26.14
N ALA A 115 -8.41 -16.58 -26.59
CA ALA A 115 -7.64 -15.46 -27.12
C ALA A 115 -6.79 -14.82 -26.01
N SER A 116 -7.38 -14.52 -24.84
CA SER A 116 -6.64 -14.00 -23.69
C SER A 116 -5.51 -14.96 -23.25
N ALA A 117 -5.76 -16.26 -23.09
CA ALA A 117 -4.73 -17.21 -22.66
C ALA A 117 -3.60 -17.47 -23.70
N LYS A 118 -3.89 -17.27 -24.99
CA LYS A 118 -2.91 -17.51 -26.07
C LYS A 118 -2.05 -16.27 -26.35
N TYR A 119 -2.55 -15.09 -25.99
CA TYR A 119 -2.02 -13.80 -26.44
C TYR A 119 -1.73 -12.82 -25.28
N ALA A 120 -1.93 -13.25 -24.04
CA ALA A 120 -1.40 -12.62 -22.82
C ALA A 120 0.00 -13.19 -22.50
#